data_AF-A0A924HI89-F1
#
_entry.id   AF-A0A924HI89-F1
#
_cell.length_a   1.000
_cell.length_b   1.000
_cell.length_c   1.000
_cell.angle_alpha   90.00
_cell.angle_beta   90.00
_cell.angle_gamma   90.00
#
_symmetry.space_group_name_H-M   'P 1'
#
loop_
_entity.id
_entity.type
_entity.pdbx_description
1 polymer ?
#
loop_
_entity_poly.entity_id
_entity_poly.type
_entity_poly.pdbx_seq_one_letter_code
_entity_poly.pdbx_strand_id
1 'polypeptide(L)'
;MKQLFLLIFIVIIFTACLSTKQYNSKIRAKHAPEELKRDLDIIKNSLEEAHPGVYWYISKPNLDIKFDSVKNLLTDSLSTIEFYRMIAPVVAAVKCGHTRLVYPGIKLSNSQKDSIKNEGKAPLSQLYYFVDNDRIYVPFVNDRDLIKPIKGAEILAIDNVPSAEIIKQTKRLFSSDGYNQTFYNKVLDQSFAAYYYLKYTRKDSSLLTLKKADSTYNYYIKTIKPQKLKGKPKILSAEENKKDKEQKKLANKIKNRNRYKGIDSEGKSILNISYDSIVNNTAIIKVKSFSFDHSNFHRFFRESFKEIKEKHIQNVILDLRDNGGGNLMSCDLLFRYLYNQPHQYTGRAYIKNLNFENSKYLDDPLFYKVLGKVFYPSFWLATQILTRKDSVGKYTYILTGRSIKPKKYVYNKNLTVLINGYSFSATSLLSANLQQLNRGTFIGEETGGGYNKCTAGSIPFLVLPETKLKLRLPLKVIQTVKKRPLEGRGVFPEYPIEENFIDVLNKRDRYLEKARELIKVNSR
;
A
#
# COMPACT_ATOMS: atom_id res chain seq x y z
N MET A 1 -8.01 46.18 15.64
CA MET A 1 -7.25 44.93 15.37
C MET A 1 -7.99 43.65 15.79
N LYS A 2 -8.43 43.46 17.05
CA LYS A 2 -9.13 42.23 17.48
C LYS A 2 -10.41 41.90 16.69
N GLN A 3 -11.22 42.91 16.34
CA GLN A 3 -12.44 42.73 15.53
C GLN A 3 -12.15 42.34 14.07
N LEU A 4 -11.04 42.82 13.49
CA LEU A 4 -10.59 42.45 12.15
C LEU A 4 -10.10 40.99 12.10
N PHE A 5 -9.37 40.55 13.14
CA PHE A 5 -8.98 39.14 13.29
C PHE A 5 -10.19 38.22 13.48
N LEU A 6 -11.21 38.65 14.24
CA LEU A 6 -12.45 37.90 14.41
C LEU A 6 -13.21 37.79 13.07
N LEU A 7 -13.30 38.88 12.30
CA LEU A 7 -13.96 38.88 10.98
C LEU A 7 -13.24 37.98 9.97
N ILE A 8 -11.90 38.04 9.90
CA ILE A 8 -11.08 37.16 9.06
C ILE A 8 -11.26 35.70 9.47
N PHE A 9 -11.26 35.42 10.77
CA PHE A 9 -11.45 34.07 11.30
C PHE A 9 -12.85 33.52 10.97
N ILE A 10 -13.89 34.35 11.09
CA ILE A 10 -15.26 34.00 10.70
C ILE A 10 -15.35 33.71 9.20
N VAL A 11 -14.77 34.57 8.34
CA VAL A 11 -14.74 34.36 6.88
C VAL A 11 -14.00 33.07 6.51
N ILE A 12 -12.88 32.75 7.18
CA ILE A 12 -12.14 31.49 6.97
C ILE A 12 -12.98 30.27 7.37
N ILE A 13 -13.73 30.34 8.47
CA ILE A 13 -14.60 29.24 8.91
C ILE A 13 -15.77 29.03 7.94
N PHE A 14 -16.43 30.10 7.51
CA PHE A 14 -17.56 30.01 6.58
C PHE A 14 -17.12 29.49 5.20
N THR A 15 -15.99 29.99 4.66
CA THR A 15 -15.44 29.50 3.39
C THR A 15 -15.01 28.02 3.46
N ALA A 16 -14.46 27.57 4.59
CA ALA A 16 -14.13 26.15 4.81
C ALA A 16 -15.38 25.24 4.81
N CYS A 17 -16.47 25.66 5.44
CA CYS A 17 -17.73 24.91 5.48
C CYS A 17 -18.43 24.86 4.11
N LEU A 18 -18.49 25.98 3.38
CA LEU A 18 -19.01 26.05 2.01
C LEU A 18 -18.21 25.15 1.05
N SER A 19 -16.88 25.15 1.16
CA SER A 19 -16.01 24.32 0.32
C SER A 19 -16.23 22.81 0.50
N THR A 20 -16.58 22.37 1.71
CA THR A 20 -16.83 20.96 2.02
C THR A 20 -18.17 20.48 1.45
N LYS A 21 -19.22 21.32 1.58
CA LYS A 21 -20.54 21.03 0.97
C LYS A 21 -20.47 20.97 -0.55
N GLN A 22 -19.80 21.94 -1.18
CA GLN A 22 -19.62 21.97 -2.64
C GLN A 22 -18.82 20.75 -3.14
N TYR A 23 -17.74 20.38 -2.45
CA TYR A 23 -16.95 19.18 -2.77
C TYR A 23 -17.79 17.89 -2.71
N ASN A 24 -18.57 17.70 -1.64
CA ASN A 24 -19.42 16.52 -1.50
C ASN A 24 -20.57 16.50 -2.51
N SER A 25 -21.11 17.68 -2.87
CA SER A 25 -22.12 17.79 -3.91
C SER A 25 -21.58 17.31 -5.25
N LYS A 26 -20.38 17.77 -5.65
CA LYS A 26 -19.72 17.32 -6.90
C LYS A 26 -19.47 15.81 -6.95
N ILE A 27 -19.13 15.17 -5.83
CA ILE A 27 -18.94 13.71 -5.79
C ILE A 27 -20.24 12.94 -6.01
N ARG A 28 -21.38 13.50 -5.56
CA ARG A 28 -22.70 12.86 -5.63
C ARG A 28 -23.46 13.21 -6.90
N ALA A 29 -23.09 14.28 -7.58
CA ALA A 29 -23.73 14.73 -8.81
C ALA A 29 -23.41 13.81 -9.99
N LYS A 30 -24.32 13.81 -10.97
CA LYS A 30 -23.98 13.41 -12.34
C LYS A 30 -23.29 14.58 -13.04
N HIS A 31 -22.32 14.26 -13.89
CA HIS A 31 -21.52 15.20 -14.68
C HIS A 31 -21.89 15.04 -16.15
N ALA A 32 -21.95 16.13 -16.89
CA ALA A 32 -22.32 16.11 -18.30
C ALA A 32 -21.25 15.39 -19.17
N PRO A 33 -21.62 14.82 -20.32
CA PRO A 33 -20.69 14.14 -21.23
C PRO A 33 -19.40 14.94 -21.53
N GLU A 34 -19.53 16.24 -21.80
CA GLU A 34 -18.39 17.10 -22.11
C GLU A 34 -17.47 17.36 -20.90
N GLU A 35 -18.00 17.39 -19.68
CA GLU A 35 -17.21 17.43 -18.44
C GLU A 35 -16.39 16.16 -18.27
N LEU A 36 -17.02 15.01 -18.50
CA LEU A 36 -16.38 13.69 -18.40
C LEU A 36 -15.26 13.52 -19.45
N LYS A 37 -15.49 13.99 -20.69
CA LYS A 37 -14.48 13.98 -21.75
C LYS A 37 -13.29 14.88 -21.42
N ARG A 38 -13.51 16.07 -20.84
CA ARG A 38 -12.42 16.94 -20.36
C ARG A 38 -11.58 16.28 -19.28
N ASP A 39 -12.23 15.68 -18.27
CA ASP A 39 -11.53 14.94 -17.21
C ASP A 39 -10.75 13.74 -17.79
N LEU A 40 -11.29 13.05 -18.79
CA LEU A 40 -10.61 11.95 -19.50
C LEU A 40 -9.36 12.43 -20.24
N ASP A 41 -9.45 13.55 -20.96
CA ASP A 41 -8.31 14.14 -21.69
C ASP A 41 -7.22 14.60 -20.71
N ILE A 42 -7.59 15.17 -19.57
CA ILE A 42 -6.64 15.52 -18.50
C ILE A 42 -5.90 14.26 -18.02
N ILE A 43 -6.59 13.14 -17.81
CA ILE A 43 -5.93 11.88 -17.41
C ILE A 43 -4.94 11.44 -18.50
N LYS A 44 -5.38 11.36 -19.75
CA LYS A 44 -4.59 10.90 -20.89
C LYS A 44 -3.32 11.75 -21.03
N ASN A 45 -3.48 13.06 -21.21
CA ASN A 45 -2.37 13.99 -21.42
C ASN A 45 -1.40 13.98 -20.23
N SER A 46 -1.90 13.92 -19.00
CA SER A 46 -1.03 13.85 -17.82
C SER A 46 -0.18 12.58 -17.77
N LEU A 47 -0.75 11.43 -18.15
CA LEU A 47 0.01 10.17 -18.25
C LEU A 47 1.05 10.26 -19.38
N GLU A 48 0.67 10.76 -20.55
CA GLU A 48 1.57 10.86 -21.70
C GLU A 48 2.69 11.87 -21.48
N GLU A 49 2.44 13.02 -20.87
CA GLU A 49 3.45 14.05 -20.64
C GLU A 49 4.33 13.74 -19.43
N ALA A 50 3.74 13.29 -18.31
CA ALA A 50 4.44 13.32 -17.02
C ALA A 50 4.87 11.93 -16.51
N HIS A 51 4.11 10.87 -16.81
CA HIS A 51 4.42 9.53 -16.29
C HIS A 51 5.64 8.92 -17.03
N PRO A 52 6.75 8.64 -16.34
CA PRO A 52 8.01 8.29 -16.99
C PRO A 52 8.09 6.86 -17.53
N GLY A 53 7.09 6.03 -17.22
CA GLY A 53 6.97 4.64 -17.67
C GLY A 53 5.64 4.30 -18.34
N VAL A 54 4.93 5.27 -18.92
CA VAL A 54 3.56 5.06 -19.43
C VAL A 54 3.49 3.98 -20.52
N TYR A 55 4.54 3.85 -21.33
CA TYR A 55 4.61 2.87 -22.42
C TYR A 55 5.56 1.69 -22.14
N TRP A 56 5.90 1.40 -20.88
CA TRP A 56 6.79 0.27 -20.58
C TRP A 56 6.16 -1.08 -20.91
N TYR A 57 4.84 -1.21 -20.76
CA TYR A 57 4.13 -2.49 -20.85
C TYR A 57 2.85 -2.43 -21.69
N ILE A 58 2.63 -1.29 -22.36
CA ILE A 58 1.56 -1.05 -23.33
C ILE A 58 2.09 -0.09 -24.40
N SER A 59 1.82 -0.38 -25.68
CA SER A 59 2.21 0.52 -26.76
C SER A 59 1.30 1.76 -26.78
N LYS A 60 1.80 2.88 -27.31
CA LYS A 60 1.00 4.10 -27.46
C LYS A 60 -0.30 3.84 -28.24
N PRO A 61 -0.30 3.19 -29.42
CA PRO A 61 -1.55 2.91 -30.15
C PRO A 61 -2.56 2.10 -29.33
N ASN A 62 -2.11 1.08 -28.59
CA ASN A 62 -3.00 0.27 -27.77
C ASN A 62 -3.57 1.02 -26.57
N LEU A 63 -2.82 1.99 -26.02
CA LEU A 63 -3.32 2.86 -24.96
C LEU A 63 -4.31 3.90 -25.52
N ASP A 64 -3.99 4.51 -26.66
CA ASP A 64 -4.85 5.47 -27.35
C ASP A 64 -6.22 4.86 -27.66
N ILE A 65 -6.25 3.68 -28.30
CA ILE A 65 -7.50 2.96 -28.60
C ILE A 65 -8.37 2.77 -27.36
N LYS A 66 -7.77 2.49 -26.19
CA LYS A 66 -8.53 2.32 -24.94
C LYS A 66 -9.14 3.62 -24.46
N PHE A 67 -8.39 4.73 -24.52
CA PHE A 67 -8.91 6.05 -24.17
C PHE A 67 -10.02 6.48 -25.14
N ASP A 68 -9.80 6.32 -26.44
CA ASP A 68 -10.74 6.75 -27.47
C ASP A 68 -12.04 5.92 -27.43
N SER A 69 -11.94 4.61 -27.18
CA SER A 69 -13.10 3.73 -26.97
C SER A 69 -13.97 4.21 -25.82
N VAL A 70 -13.34 4.58 -24.69
CA VAL A 70 -14.09 5.08 -23.53
C VAL A 70 -14.64 6.47 -23.81
N LYS A 71 -13.89 7.34 -24.47
CA LYS A 71 -14.34 8.70 -24.85
C LYS A 71 -15.61 8.66 -25.70
N ASN A 72 -15.70 7.73 -26.63
CA ASN A 72 -16.87 7.54 -27.49
C ASN A 72 -18.10 7.01 -26.74
N LEU A 73 -17.92 6.32 -25.60
CA LEU A 73 -19.00 5.85 -24.74
C LEU A 73 -19.53 6.94 -23.79
N LEU A 74 -18.86 8.07 -23.67
CA LEU A 74 -19.30 9.20 -22.83
C LEU A 74 -20.33 10.04 -23.59
N THR A 75 -21.54 9.49 -23.75
CA THR A 75 -22.67 10.15 -24.44
C THR A 75 -23.78 10.64 -23.50
N ASP A 76 -23.82 10.16 -22.25
CA ASP A 76 -24.79 10.57 -21.22
C ASP A 76 -24.08 10.99 -19.92
N SER A 77 -24.82 11.65 -19.05
CA SER A 77 -24.37 12.10 -17.74
C SER A 77 -24.11 10.94 -16.78
N LEU A 78 -22.94 10.93 -16.17
CA LEU A 78 -22.49 9.88 -15.23
C LEU A 78 -22.13 10.46 -13.88
N SER A 79 -22.41 9.72 -12.82
CA SER A 79 -21.84 9.99 -11.50
C SER A 79 -20.33 9.76 -11.49
N THR A 80 -19.63 10.35 -10.51
CA THR A 80 -18.19 10.15 -10.32
C THR A 80 -17.80 8.67 -10.21
N ILE A 81 -18.64 7.81 -9.61
CA ILE A 81 -18.34 6.38 -9.45
C ILE A 81 -18.55 5.59 -10.75
N GLU A 82 -19.55 5.97 -11.55
CA GLU A 82 -19.78 5.38 -12.87
C GLU A 82 -18.61 5.72 -13.81
N PHE A 83 -18.19 6.99 -13.82
CA PHE A 83 -17.01 7.40 -14.56
C PHE A 83 -15.74 6.68 -14.08
N TYR A 84 -15.52 6.57 -12.77
CA TYR A 84 -14.40 5.79 -12.20
C TYR A 84 -14.36 4.35 -12.74
N ARG A 85 -15.52 3.67 -12.76
CA ARG A 85 -15.61 2.27 -13.22
C ARG A 85 -15.28 2.11 -14.70
N MET A 86 -15.50 3.15 -15.51
CA MET A 86 -15.12 3.16 -16.93
C MET A 86 -13.62 3.43 -17.14
N ILE A 87 -13.05 4.39 -16.40
CA ILE A 87 -11.66 4.84 -16.67
C ILE A 87 -10.61 4.02 -15.91
N ALA A 88 -10.91 3.50 -14.71
CA ALA A 88 -9.94 2.76 -13.90
C ALA A 88 -9.29 1.59 -14.66
N PRO A 89 -10.02 0.79 -15.46
CA PRO A 89 -9.42 -0.25 -16.31
C PRO A 89 -8.47 0.27 -17.39
N VAL A 90 -8.71 1.47 -17.94
CA VAL A 90 -7.82 2.11 -18.92
C VAL A 90 -6.52 2.53 -18.25
N VAL A 91 -6.61 3.16 -17.07
CA VAL A 91 -5.43 3.58 -16.29
C VAL A 91 -4.63 2.35 -15.81
N ALA A 92 -5.31 1.28 -15.38
CA ALA A 92 -4.66 0.03 -14.99
C ALA A 92 -3.92 -0.66 -16.16
N ALA A 93 -4.30 -0.39 -17.42
CA ALA A 93 -3.63 -0.94 -18.59
C ALA A 93 -2.18 -0.42 -18.77
N VAL A 94 -1.79 0.66 -18.08
CA VAL A 94 -0.41 1.15 -17.99
C VAL A 94 0.51 0.14 -17.27
N LYS A 95 -0.06 -0.72 -16.42
CA LYS A 95 0.66 -1.75 -15.64
C LYS A 95 1.76 -1.16 -14.77
N CYS A 96 1.37 -0.18 -13.96
CA CYS A 96 2.23 0.47 -12.99
C CYS A 96 1.56 0.44 -11.62
N GLY A 97 2.16 -0.25 -10.65
CA GLY A 97 1.57 -0.42 -9.32
C GLY A 97 1.49 0.86 -8.50
N HIS A 98 2.17 1.92 -8.93
CA HIS A 98 2.07 3.26 -8.34
C HIS A 98 1.05 4.17 -9.02
N THR A 99 0.50 3.76 -10.16
CA THR A 99 -0.47 4.53 -10.95
C THR A 99 -1.86 3.93 -10.84
N ARG A 100 -2.80 4.72 -10.34
CA ARG A 100 -4.21 4.31 -10.24
C ARG A 100 -5.11 5.52 -10.11
N LEU A 101 -6.36 5.35 -10.51
CA LEU A 101 -7.43 6.23 -10.06
C LEU A 101 -7.79 5.90 -8.61
N VAL A 102 -8.04 6.95 -7.84
CA VAL A 102 -8.51 6.88 -6.46
C VAL A 102 -9.85 7.59 -6.40
N TYR A 103 -10.86 6.85 -5.98
CA TYR A 103 -12.17 7.42 -5.73
C TYR A 103 -12.12 8.39 -4.54
N PRO A 104 -12.62 9.63 -4.68
CA PRO A 104 -12.58 10.61 -3.63
C PRO A 104 -13.59 10.23 -2.54
N GLY A 105 -13.12 10.03 -1.32
CA GLY A 105 -14.01 9.96 -0.16
C GLY A 105 -14.74 11.30 0.01
N ILE A 106 -15.99 11.25 0.49
CA ILE A 106 -16.70 12.45 0.94
C ILE A 106 -15.95 13.06 2.14
N LYS A 107 -15.88 14.40 2.18
CA LYS A 107 -15.31 15.13 3.31
C LYS A 107 -16.35 15.23 4.41
N LEU A 108 -16.02 14.70 5.59
CA LEU A 108 -16.94 14.64 6.73
C LEU A 108 -16.50 15.62 7.82
N SER A 109 -17.45 16.37 8.38
CA SER A 109 -17.23 17.10 9.63
C SER A 109 -17.00 16.11 10.79
N ASN A 110 -16.45 16.55 11.92
CA ASN A 110 -16.25 15.67 13.07
C ASN A 110 -17.58 15.07 13.58
N SER A 111 -18.65 15.86 13.63
CA SER A 111 -20.00 15.40 13.97
C SER A 111 -20.54 14.35 12.96
N GLN A 112 -20.26 14.51 11.67
CA GLN A 112 -20.64 13.53 10.65
C GLN A 112 -19.79 12.25 10.75
N LYS A 113 -18.49 12.35 11.08
CA LYS A 113 -17.65 11.17 11.33
C LYS A 113 -18.18 10.35 12.49
N ASP A 114 -18.63 11.00 13.56
CA ASP A 114 -19.23 10.31 14.71
C ASP A 114 -20.61 9.73 14.37
N SER A 115 -21.39 10.39 13.51
CA SER A 115 -22.64 9.85 12.97
C SER A 115 -22.42 8.64 12.05
N ILE A 116 -21.38 8.64 11.21
CA ILE A 116 -21.03 7.52 10.32
C ILE A 116 -20.42 6.35 11.10
N LYS A 117 -19.68 6.62 12.19
CA LYS A 117 -19.34 5.55 13.14
C LYS A 117 -20.62 4.84 13.61
N ASN A 118 -21.72 5.57 13.80
CA ASN A 118 -23.04 5.03 14.16
C ASN A 118 -23.78 4.31 13.01
N GLU A 119 -23.38 4.49 11.75
CA GLU A 119 -23.96 3.78 10.59
C GLU A 119 -23.49 2.31 10.51
N GLY A 120 -22.36 1.99 11.13
CA GLY A 120 -21.89 0.60 11.25
C GLY A 120 -20.95 0.11 10.14
N LYS A 121 -20.52 -1.14 10.28
CA LYS A 121 -19.61 -1.80 9.34
C LYS A 121 -20.41 -2.46 8.21
N ALA A 122 -20.11 -2.05 6.97
CA ALA A 122 -20.70 -2.65 5.77
C ALA A 122 -20.49 -4.18 5.73
N PRO A 123 -21.40 -4.97 5.11
CA PRO A 123 -21.41 -6.43 5.24
C PRO A 123 -20.04 -7.08 4.94
N LEU A 124 -19.50 -6.85 3.74
CA LEU A 124 -18.22 -7.42 3.32
C LEU A 124 -17.01 -6.82 4.05
N SER A 125 -17.13 -5.67 4.69
CA SER A 125 -16.02 -5.06 5.46
C SER A 125 -15.82 -5.72 6.83
N GLN A 126 -16.62 -6.74 7.16
CA GLN A 126 -16.55 -7.48 8.43
C GLN A 126 -15.69 -8.75 8.34
N LEU A 127 -15.33 -9.17 7.13
CA LEU A 127 -14.63 -10.42 6.85
C LEU A 127 -13.17 -10.15 6.49
N TYR A 128 -12.32 -11.15 6.73
CA TYR A 128 -10.96 -11.20 6.18
C TYR A 128 -10.96 -12.17 5.01
N TYR A 129 -10.21 -11.84 3.96
CA TYR A 129 -10.25 -12.57 2.70
C TYR A 129 -8.91 -13.23 2.43
N PHE A 130 -8.97 -14.37 1.76
CA PHE A 130 -7.84 -14.99 1.08
C PHE A 130 -8.27 -15.27 -0.36
N VAL A 131 -7.61 -14.65 -1.32
CA VAL A 131 -7.89 -14.77 -2.75
C VAL A 131 -6.81 -15.64 -3.38
N ASP A 132 -7.25 -16.75 -3.95
CA ASP A 132 -6.39 -17.66 -4.69
C ASP A 132 -6.99 -17.87 -6.07
N ASN A 133 -6.30 -17.32 -7.07
CA ASN A 133 -6.74 -17.29 -8.47
C ASN A 133 -8.15 -16.71 -8.63
N ASP A 134 -9.14 -17.57 -8.86
CA ASP A 134 -10.55 -17.26 -9.10
C ASP A 134 -11.45 -17.58 -7.89
N ARG A 135 -10.86 -17.93 -6.75
CA ARG A 135 -11.55 -18.35 -5.53
C ARG A 135 -11.34 -17.35 -4.41
N ILE A 136 -12.37 -17.20 -3.58
CA ILE A 136 -12.37 -16.29 -2.42
C ILE A 136 -12.69 -17.12 -1.19
N TYR A 137 -11.87 -17.01 -0.17
CA TYR A 137 -12.06 -17.70 1.10
C TYR A 137 -12.11 -16.74 2.27
N VAL A 138 -12.72 -17.18 3.37
CA VAL A 138 -12.80 -16.42 4.63
C VAL A 138 -12.05 -17.16 5.74
N PRO A 139 -10.73 -16.96 5.87
CA PRO A 139 -9.94 -17.67 6.89
C PRO A 139 -10.28 -17.22 8.32
N PHE A 140 -10.66 -15.95 8.48
CA PHE A 140 -10.90 -15.34 9.79
C PHE A 140 -12.10 -14.39 9.78
N VAL A 141 -12.73 -14.27 10.93
CA VAL A 141 -13.77 -13.28 11.25
C VAL A 141 -13.54 -12.80 12.69
N ASN A 142 -13.84 -11.53 12.97
CA ASN A 142 -13.75 -11.01 14.34
C ASN A 142 -15.02 -11.28 15.15
N ASP A 143 -16.17 -11.32 14.48
CA ASP A 143 -17.47 -11.50 15.12
C ASP A 143 -17.70 -12.99 15.42
N ARG A 144 -18.08 -13.29 16.66
CA ARG A 144 -18.35 -14.66 17.12
C ARG A 144 -19.52 -15.29 16.38
N ASP A 145 -20.53 -14.49 16.04
CA ASP A 145 -21.74 -14.96 15.36
C ASP A 145 -21.44 -15.36 13.91
N LEU A 146 -20.34 -14.87 13.33
CA LEU A 146 -19.88 -15.22 11.99
C LEU A 146 -18.94 -16.43 11.98
N ILE A 147 -18.46 -16.92 13.14
CA ILE A 147 -17.50 -18.03 13.21
C ILE A 147 -18.10 -19.31 12.65
N LYS A 148 -19.26 -19.73 13.16
CA LYS A 148 -19.92 -20.96 12.70
C LYS A 148 -20.32 -20.88 11.21
N PRO A 149 -21.04 -19.84 10.76
CA PRO A 149 -21.56 -19.80 9.39
C PRO A 149 -20.57 -19.37 8.32
N ILE A 150 -19.48 -18.63 8.62
CA ILE A 150 -18.62 -18.05 7.56
C ILE A 150 -17.15 -18.44 7.70
N LYS A 151 -16.58 -18.47 8.91
CA LYS A 151 -15.15 -18.79 9.07
C LYS A 151 -14.83 -20.15 8.46
N GLY A 152 -13.80 -20.20 7.62
CA GLY A 152 -13.36 -21.41 6.95
C GLY A 152 -14.11 -21.73 5.66
N ALA A 153 -15.06 -20.89 5.23
CA ALA A 153 -15.82 -21.11 4.00
C ALA A 153 -15.14 -20.50 2.78
N GLU A 154 -15.41 -21.09 1.62
CA GLU A 154 -15.24 -20.49 0.30
C GLU A 154 -16.49 -19.69 -0.05
N ILE A 155 -16.32 -18.48 -0.56
CA ILE A 155 -17.39 -17.70 -1.18
C ILE A 155 -17.41 -18.09 -2.65
N LEU A 156 -18.52 -18.68 -3.10
CA LEU A 156 -18.76 -19.02 -4.51
C LEU A 156 -19.38 -17.86 -5.29
N ALA A 157 -20.25 -17.08 -4.62
CA ALA A 157 -20.87 -15.91 -5.20
C ALA A 157 -21.26 -14.87 -4.14
N ILE A 158 -21.32 -13.60 -4.54
CA ILE A 158 -21.89 -12.51 -3.74
C ILE A 158 -22.98 -11.84 -4.56
N ASP A 159 -24.20 -11.76 -4.00
CA ASP A 159 -25.38 -11.24 -4.68
C ASP A 159 -25.59 -11.87 -6.07
N ASN A 160 -25.44 -13.19 -6.16
CA ASN A 160 -25.51 -14.01 -7.38
C ASN A 160 -24.42 -13.74 -8.43
N VAL A 161 -23.43 -12.91 -8.13
CA VAL A 161 -22.25 -12.73 -9.01
C VAL A 161 -21.17 -13.73 -8.60
N PRO A 162 -20.71 -14.62 -9.50
CA PRO A 162 -19.67 -15.60 -9.18
C PRO A 162 -18.35 -14.95 -8.75
N SER A 163 -17.65 -15.58 -7.81
CA SER A 163 -16.38 -15.09 -7.26
C SER A 163 -15.31 -14.85 -8.33
N ALA A 164 -15.20 -15.72 -9.32
CA ALA A 164 -14.28 -15.56 -10.45
C ALA A 164 -14.52 -14.24 -11.20
N GLU A 165 -15.79 -13.91 -11.49
CA GLU A 165 -16.15 -12.66 -12.17
C GLU A 165 -15.90 -11.44 -11.27
N ILE A 166 -16.20 -11.55 -9.97
CA ILE A 166 -15.87 -10.50 -8.99
C ILE A 166 -14.37 -10.20 -8.98
N ILE A 167 -13.53 -11.24 -8.89
CA ILE A 167 -12.07 -11.10 -8.89
C ILE A 167 -11.59 -10.46 -10.20
N LYS A 168 -12.04 -10.97 -11.35
CA LYS A 168 -11.70 -10.42 -12.67
C LYS A 168 -12.05 -8.93 -12.78
N GLN A 169 -13.23 -8.54 -12.32
CA GLN A 169 -13.68 -7.14 -12.40
C GLN A 169 -12.94 -6.22 -11.41
N THR A 170 -12.60 -6.71 -10.22
CA THR A 170 -11.88 -5.93 -9.20
C THR A 170 -10.39 -5.79 -9.52
N LYS A 171 -9.73 -6.84 -10.03
CA LYS A 171 -8.33 -6.78 -10.51
C LYS A 171 -8.14 -5.76 -11.64
N ARG A 172 -9.20 -5.42 -12.39
CA ARG A 172 -9.18 -4.37 -13.43
C ARG A 172 -9.15 -2.94 -12.88
N LEU A 173 -9.39 -2.72 -11.59
CA LEU A 173 -9.44 -1.37 -11.00
C LEU A 173 -8.08 -0.83 -10.55
N PHE A 174 -7.05 -1.68 -10.52
CA PHE A 174 -5.70 -1.34 -10.16
C PHE A 174 -4.71 -2.17 -10.97
N SER A 175 -3.41 -1.89 -10.87
CA SER A 175 -2.40 -2.67 -11.55
C SER A 175 -1.23 -3.01 -10.64
N SER A 176 -0.44 -4.01 -11.03
CA SER A 176 0.89 -4.30 -10.49
C SER A 176 1.97 -3.64 -11.38
N ASP A 177 3.24 -3.75 -11.00
CA ASP A 177 4.33 -3.38 -11.90
C ASP A 177 4.48 -4.47 -12.99
N GLY A 178 4.25 -4.09 -14.24
CA GLY A 178 4.46 -4.95 -15.40
C GLY A 178 3.52 -6.15 -15.46
N TYR A 179 4.10 -7.35 -15.48
CA TYR A 179 3.41 -8.62 -15.69
C TYR A 179 3.31 -9.45 -14.40
N ASN A 180 3.52 -8.82 -13.23
CA ASN A 180 3.44 -9.50 -11.95
C ASN A 180 2.00 -9.99 -11.66
N GLN A 181 1.87 -11.24 -11.21
CA GLN A 181 0.59 -11.86 -10.91
C GLN A 181 0.29 -11.97 -9.40
N THR A 182 1.33 -12.16 -8.58
CA THR A 182 1.22 -12.40 -7.13
C THR A 182 0.70 -11.19 -6.35
N PHE A 183 0.96 -9.97 -6.83
CA PHE A 183 0.50 -8.72 -6.20
C PHE A 183 -1.01 -8.59 -6.13
N TYR A 184 -1.72 -9.03 -7.18
CA TYR A 184 -3.17 -8.85 -7.25
C TYR A 184 -3.89 -9.60 -6.14
N ASN A 185 -3.50 -10.84 -5.87
CA ASN A 185 -4.09 -11.65 -4.82
C ASN A 185 -3.84 -10.99 -3.45
N LYS A 186 -2.60 -10.59 -3.17
CA LYS A 186 -2.26 -9.93 -1.89
C LYS A 186 -2.93 -8.58 -1.65
N VAL A 187 -3.13 -7.79 -2.71
CA VAL A 187 -3.92 -6.55 -2.60
C VAL A 187 -5.37 -6.87 -2.26
N LEU A 188 -5.95 -7.91 -2.88
CA LEU A 188 -7.33 -8.31 -2.59
C LEU A 188 -7.45 -8.94 -1.20
N ASP A 189 -6.50 -9.75 -0.73
CA ASP A 189 -6.50 -10.27 0.66
C ASP A 189 -6.68 -9.13 1.68
N GLN A 190 -5.99 -8.01 1.46
CA GLN A 190 -6.02 -6.85 2.35
C GLN A 190 -7.18 -5.88 2.09
N SER A 191 -7.76 -5.85 0.89
CA SER A 191 -8.66 -4.76 0.46
C SER A 191 -9.81 -5.21 -0.44
N PHE A 192 -10.16 -6.50 -0.46
CA PHE A 192 -11.21 -7.07 -1.29
C PHE A 192 -12.52 -6.30 -1.15
N ALA A 193 -13.01 -6.09 0.07
CA ALA A 193 -14.26 -5.37 0.31
C ALA A 193 -14.24 -3.95 -0.27
N ALA A 194 -13.11 -3.25 -0.18
CA ALA A 194 -12.99 -1.90 -0.73
C ALA A 194 -13.09 -1.91 -2.26
N TYR A 195 -12.38 -2.81 -2.94
CA TYR A 195 -12.47 -2.94 -4.40
C TYR A 195 -13.82 -3.49 -4.86
N TYR A 196 -14.44 -4.39 -4.09
CA TYR A 196 -15.80 -4.84 -4.33
C TYR A 196 -16.76 -3.65 -4.36
N TYR A 197 -16.74 -2.77 -3.35
CA TYR A 197 -17.64 -1.62 -3.31
C TYR A 197 -17.30 -0.50 -4.31
N LEU A 198 -16.07 -0.50 -4.85
CA LEU A 198 -15.74 0.35 -6.00
C LEU A 198 -16.39 -0.17 -7.28
N LYS A 199 -16.51 -1.49 -7.45
CA LYS A 199 -17.10 -2.11 -8.64
C LYS A 199 -18.63 -2.27 -8.55
N TYR A 200 -19.13 -2.65 -7.38
CA TYR A 200 -20.52 -3.03 -7.13
C TYR A 200 -21.17 -2.08 -6.13
N THR A 201 -22.49 -1.95 -6.21
CA THR A 201 -23.26 -1.09 -5.29
C THR A 201 -23.23 -1.66 -3.87
N ARG A 202 -22.90 -0.81 -2.89
CA ARG A 202 -23.00 -1.16 -1.48
C ARG A 202 -24.48 -1.30 -1.09
N LYS A 203 -24.81 -2.41 -0.42
CA LYS A 203 -26.14 -2.70 0.13
C LYS A 203 -26.06 -2.85 1.65
N ASP A 204 -27.20 -2.74 2.32
CA ASP A 204 -27.29 -2.96 3.77
C ASP A 204 -27.16 -4.44 4.15
N SER A 205 -27.41 -5.34 3.19
CA SER A 205 -27.17 -6.78 3.28
C SER A 205 -26.65 -7.33 1.96
N SER A 206 -25.80 -8.36 2.03
CA SER A 206 -25.34 -9.12 0.86
C SER A 206 -25.61 -10.61 1.04
N LEU A 207 -26.06 -11.26 -0.02
CA LEU A 207 -26.22 -12.71 -0.08
C LEU A 207 -24.87 -13.34 -0.42
N LEU A 208 -24.37 -14.21 0.44
CA LEU A 208 -23.19 -15.04 0.18
C LEU A 208 -23.65 -16.46 -0.15
N THR A 209 -23.23 -16.97 -1.30
CA THR A 209 -23.29 -18.41 -1.57
C THR A 209 -21.95 -19.01 -1.12
N LEU A 210 -22.00 -19.86 -0.10
CA LEU A 210 -20.85 -20.36 0.62
C LEU A 210 -20.71 -21.87 0.40
N LYS A 211 -19.46 -22.32 0.28
CA LYS A 211 -19.08 -23.74 0.34
C LYS A 211 -18.21 -23.99 1.57
N LYS A 212 -18.57 -24.98 2.36
CA LYS A 212 -17.79 -25.43 3.52
C LYS A 212 -17.88 -26.95 3.62
N ALA A 213 -16.72 -27.62 3.56
CA ALA A 213 -16.65 -29.05 3.29
C ALA A 213 -17.47 -29.38 2.01
N ASP A 214 -18.36 -30.37 2.08
CA ASP A 214 -19.17 -30.81 0.95
C ASP A 214 -20.54 -30.12 0.87
N SER A 215 -20.83 -29.19 1.80
CA SER A 215 -22.11 -28.47 1.83
C SER A 215 -21.99 -27.10 1.18
N THR A 216 -23.00 -26.77 0.36
CA THR A 216 -23.22 -25.42 -0.19
C THR A 216 -24.48 -24.83 0.43
N TYR A 217 -24.40 -23.59 0.89
CA TYR A 217 -25.53 -22.91 1.54
C TYR A 217 -25.46 -21.39 1.32
N ASN A 218 -26.60 -20.75 1.54
CA ASN A 218 -26.74 -19.31 1.40
C ASN A 218 -26.73 -18.63 2.78
N TYR A 219 -26.08 -17.47 2.87
CA TYR A 219 -26.02 -16.68 4.10
C TYR A 219 -26.16 -15.18 3.81
N TYR A 220 -27.08 -14.51 4.50
CA TYR A 220 -27.22 -13.05 4.42
C TYR A 220 -26.36 -12.38 5.48
N ILE A 221 -25.27 -11.75 5.05
CA ILE A 221 -24.48 -10.88 5.93
C ILE A 221 -25.08 -9.47 5.92
N LYS A 222 -25.32 -8.92 7.11
CA LYS A 222 -25.97 -7.61 7.30
C LYS A 222 -24.99 -6.59 7.86
N THR A 223 -25.27 -5.31 7.65
CA THR A 223 -24.51 -4.21 8.24
C THR A 223 -24.61 -4.26 9.77
N ILE A 224 -23.46 -4.30 10.46
CA ILE A 224 -23.42 -4.24 11.93
C ILE A 224 -23.42 -2.78 12.36
N LYS A 225 -24.54 -2.30 12.91
CA LYS A 225 -24.59 -1.02 13.62
C LYS A 225 -23.79 -1.14 14.92
N PRO A 226 -23.01 -0.12 15.33
CA PRO A 226 -22.34 -0.19 16.62
C PRO A 226 -23.37 -0.32 17.74
N GLN A 227 -23.22 -1.32 18.58
CA GLN A 227 -23.99 -1.40 19.81
C GLN A 227 -23.56 -0.23 20.72
N LYS A 228 -24.52 0.62 21.13
CA LYS A 228 -24.30 1.49 22.29
C LYS A 228 -24.01 0.56 23.47
N LEU A 229 -22.82 0.66 24.07
CA LEU A 229 -22.49 -0.03 25.31
C LEU A 229 -23.50 0.37 26.39
N LYS A 230 -24.60 -0.40 26.53
CA LYS A 230 -25.55 -0.31 27.65
C LYS A 230 -25.08 -1.18 28.82
N GLY A 231 -23.80 -1.04 29.19
CA GLY A 231 -23.27 -1.69 30.38
C GLY A 231 -23.08 -0.65 31.47
N LYS A 232 -23.67 -0.86 32.65
CA LYS A 232 -23.23 -0.14 33.86
C LYS A 232 -21.71 -0.35 33.99
N PRO A 233 -20.91 0.68 34.28
CA PRO A 233 -19.48 0.51 34.53
C PRO A 233 -19.27 -0.62 35.54
N LYS A 234 -18.35 -1.52 35.26
CA LYS A 234 -17.97 -2.56 36.23
C LYS A 234 -17.53 -1.84 37.51
N ILE A 235 -18.28 -1.98 38.60
CA ILE A 235 -17.94 -1.37 39.89
C ILE A 235 -16.76 -2.18 40.43
N LEU A 236 -15.55 -1.65 40.26
CA LEU A 236 -14.32 -2.20 40.81
C LEU A 236 -14.17 -1.75 42.27
N SER A 237 -13.62 -2.61 43.12
CA SER A 237 -13.23 -2.20 44.48
C SER A 237 -12.11 -1.15 44.45
N ALA A 238 -11.87 -0.47 45.58
CA ALA A 238 -10.80 0.55 45.67
C ALA A 238 -9.40 -0.03 45.36
N GLU A 239 -9.14 -1.28 45.76
CA GLU A 239 -7.89 -1.98 45.49
C GLU A 239 -7.76 -2.44 44.03
N GLU A 240 -8.84 -2.96 43.44
CA GLU A 240 -8.88 -3.33 42.02
C GLU A 240 -8.68 -2.11 41.12
N ASN A 241 -9.27 -0.96 41.48
CA ASN A 241 -9.06 0.30 40.78
C ASN A 241 -7.60 0.78 40.85
N LYS A 242 -6.92 0.59 41.97
CA LYS A 242 -5.51 0.97 42.12
C LYS A 242 -4.62 0.08 41.25
N LYS A 243 -4.82 -1.26 41.30
CA LYS A 243 -4.09 -2.23 40.47
C LYS A 243 -4.33 -2.00 38.97
N ASP A 244 -5.57 -1.77 38.55
CA ASP A 244 -5.92 -1.47 37.15
C ASP A 244 -5.27 -0.16 36.67
N LYS A 245 -5.25 0.90 37.51
CA LYS A 245 -4.55 2.16 37.19
C LYS A 245 -3.05 1.96 37.03
N GLU A 246 -2.40 1.18 37.90
CA GLU A 246 -0.97 0.88 37.81
C GLU A 246 -0.63 0.06 36.57
N GLN A 247 -1.42 -0.99 36.27
CA GLN A 247 -1.26 -1.78 35.05
C GLN A 247 -1.45 -0.92 33.79
N LYS A 248 -2.47 -0.04 33.76
CA LYS A 248 -2.68 0.91 32.64
C LYS A 248 -1.53 1.89 32.49
N LYS A 249 -0.97 2.41 33.59
CA LYS A 249 0.22 3.28 33.56
C LYS A 249 1.44 2.55 32.98
N LEU A 250 1.70 1.33 33.42
CA LEU A 250 2.80 0.51 32.91
C LEU A 250 2.61 0.18 31.42
N ALA A 251 1.41 -0.25 31.03
CA ALA A 251 1.07 -0.53 29.64
C ALA A 251 1.24 0.71 28.74
N ASN A 252 0.80 1.88 29.20
CA ASN A 252 0.99 3.14 28.49
C ASN A 252 2.47 3.53 28.38
N LYS A 253 3.26 3.32 29.43
CA LYS A 253 4.71 3.57 29.41
C LYS A 253 5.42 2.66 28.40
N ILE A 254 5.08 1.37 28.36
CA ILE A 254 5.62 0.40 27.39
C ILE A 254 5.19 0.79 25.97
N LYS A 255 3.91 1.10 25.76
CA LYS A 255 3.36 1.55 24.47
C LYS A 255 4.08 2.78 23.95
N ASN A 256 4.31 3.78 24.80
CA ASN A 256 5.03 5.00 24.43
C ASN A 256 6.50 4.71 24.09
N ARG A 257 7.18 3.86 24.87
CA ARG A 257 8.57 3.45 24.58
C ARG A 257 8.71 2.72 23.24
N ASN A 258 7.73 1.90 22.89
CA ASN A 258 7.72 1.09 21.66
C ASN A 258 6.98 1.74 20.49
N ARG A 259 6.51 2.99 20.61
CA ARG A 259 5.77 3.70 19.57
C ARG A 259 6.51 3.76 18.24
N TYR A 260 7.85 3.83 18.29
CA TYR A 260 8.72 3.86 17.11
C TYR A 260 8.72 2.57 16.27
N LYS A 261 8.25 1.45 16.84
CA LYS A 261 8.09 0.18 16.14
C LYS A 261 6.78 0.10 15.35
N GLY A 262 5.86 1.04 15.55
CA GLY A 262 4.55 1.06 14.90
C GLY A 262 3.65 -0.07 15.38
N ILE A 263 2.35 0.05 15.08
CA ILE A 263 1.34 -0.97 15.36
C ILE A 263 0.43 -1.05 14.13
N ASP A 264 0.16 -2.26 13.64
CA ASP A 264 -0.75 -2.50 12.52
C ASP A 264 -2.23 -2.55 12.96
N SER A 265 -3.14 -2.81 12.01
CA SER A 265 -4.58 -2.89 12.27
C SER A 265 -4.99 -3.99 13.26
N GLU A 266 -4.12 -4.98 13.49
CA GLU A 266 -4.34 -6.09 14.41
C GLU A 266 -3.69 -5.88 15.79
N GLY A 267 -3.03 -4.74 16.01
CA GLY A 267 -2.34 -4.47 17.27
C GLY A 267 -0.91 -5.05 17.34
N LYS A 268 -0.37 -5.60 16.25
CA LYS A 268 0.98 -6.18 16.20
C LYS A 268 2.01 -5.14 15.77
N SER A 269 3.25 -5.27 16.26
CA SER A 269 4.32 -4.34 15.88
C SER A 269 4.68 -4.45 14.40
N ILE A 270 4.88 -3.30 13.74
CA ILE A 270 5.30 -3.23 12.33
C ILE A 270 6.78 -3.61 12.20
N LEU A 271 7.60 -3.20 13.18
CA LEU A 271 9.00 -3.58 13.32
C LEU A 271 9.16 -4.52 14.51
N ASN A 272 9.66 -5.73 14.26
CA ASN A 272 9.85 -6.71 15.31
C ASN A 272 11.15 -7.50 15.13
N ILE A 273 11.81 -7.81 16.23
CA ILE A 273 12.87 -8.81 16.30
C ILE A 273 12.45 -9.87 17.32
N SER A 274 12.58 -11.14 16.95
CA SER A 274 12.34 -12.29 17.80
C SER A 274 13.41 -13.35 17.54
N TYR A 275 13.41 -14.41 18.35
CA TYR A 275 14.36 -15.52 18.22
C TYR A 275 13.57 -16.79 17.95
N ASP A 276 14.07 -17.61 17.03
CA ASP A 276 13.40 -18.86 16.67
C ASP A 276 13.56 -19.89 17.80
N SER A 277 12.47 -20.52 18.21
CA SER A 277 12.47 -21.52 19.29
C SER A 277 12.81 -22.93 18.82
N ILE A 278 12.84 -23.17 17.51
CA ILE A 278 13.07 -24.49 16.91
C ILE A 278 14.51 -24.61 16.40
N VAL A 279 15.04 -23.53 15.84
CA VAL A 279 16.41 -23.48 15.31
C VAL A 279 17.23 -22.51 16.14
N ASN A 280 18.10 -23.09 16.98
CA ASN A 280 18.97 -22.32 17.87
C ASN A 280 19.81 -21.30 17.10
N ASN A 281 20.20 -20.25 17.82
CA ASN A 281 21.06 -19.18 17.32
C ASN A 281 20.55 -18.50 16.04
N THR A 282 19.22 -18.38 15.92
CA THR A 282 18.52 -17.78 14.79
C THR A 282 17.65 -16.60 15.26
N ALA A 283 17.86 -15.43 14.66
CA ALA A 283 17.01 -14.25 14.85
C ALA A 283 16.04 -14.10 13.67
N ILE A 284 14.83 -13.64 13.95
CA ILE A 284 13.82 -13.29 12.95
C ILE A 284 13.61 -11.78 13.04
N ILE A 285 13.97 -11.05 11.99
CA ILE A 285 13.68 -9.62 11.84
C ILE A 285 12.49 -9.47 10.92
N LYS A 286 11.38 -8.95 11.43
CA LYS A 286 10.18 -8.65 10.64
C LYS A 286 10.04 -7.15 10.42
N VAL A 287 9.89 -6.77 9.15
CA VAL A 287 9.63 -5.39 8.74
C VAL A 287 8.38 -5.39 7.88
N LYS A 288 7.22 -5.02 8.45
CA LYS A 288 5.93 -4.98 7.72
C LYS A 288 5.73 -3.72 6.86
N SER A 289 6.46 -2.64 7.12
CA SER A 289 6.38 -1.41 6.33
C SER A 289 7.61 -0.54 6.56
N PHE A 290 8.03 0.20 5.52
CA PHE A 290 9.02 1.27 5.62
C PHE A 290 8.37 2.66 5.69
N SER A 291 7.08 2.75 5.96
CA SER A 291 6.35 4.01 6.12
C SER A 291 5.21 3.87 7.12
N PHE A 292 5.36 4.50 8.28
CA PHE A 292 4.34 4.62 9.31
C PHE A 292 4.73 5.74 10.30
N ASP A 293 3.74 6.21 11.06
CA ASP A 293 3.90 7.32 11.99
C ASP A 293 4.88 6.99 13.12
N HIS A 294 5.67 8.01 13.52
CA HIS A 294 6.64 7.92 14.61
C HIS A 294 7.76 6.89 14.41
N SER A 295 7.87 6.29 13.22
CA SER A 295 8.91 5.31 12.89
C SER A 295 10.32 5.84 13.21
N ASN A 296 11.14 4.98 13.80
CA ASN A 296 12.58 5.26 13.98
C ASN A 296 13.40 4.04 13.56
N PHE A 297 13.57 3.90 12.25
CA PHE A 297 14.33 2.80 11.63
C PHE A 297 15.80 2.79 12.09
N HIS A 298 16.42 3.96 12.28
CA HIS A 298 17.78 4.07 12.82
C HIS A 298 17.93 3.43 14.19
N ARG A 299 17.03 3.75 15.11
CA ARG A 299 17.01 3.15 16.44
C ARG A 299 16.78 1.65 16.35
N PHE A 300 15.73 1.23 15.66
CA PHE A 300 15.34 -0.18 15.57
C PHE A 300 16.45 -1.06 14.98
N PHE A 301 17.00 -0.70 13.82
CA PHE A 301 18.05 -1.50 13.18
C PHE A 301 19.34 -1.48 14.00
N ARG A 302 19.75 -0.34 14.56
CA ARG A 302 20.94 -0.28 15.42
C ARG A 302 20.81 -1.19 16.64
N GLU A 303 19.68 -1.13 17.35
CA GLU A 303 19.42 -1.97 18.52
C GLU A 303 19.38 -3.45 18.14
N SER A 304 18.63 -3.79 17.08
CA SER A 304 18.47 -5.18 16.62
C SER A 304 19.80 -5.81 16.20
N PHE A 305 20.58 -5.13 15.36
CA PHE A 305 21.85 -5.68 14.88
C PHE A 305 22.98 -5.64 15.92
N LYS A 306 22.92 -4.70 16.88
CA LYS A 306 23.78 -4.76 18.06
C LYS A 306 23.48 -6.01 18.88
N GLU A 307 22.21 -6.28 19.17
CA GLU A 307 21.76 -7.45 19.93
C GLU A 307 22.12 -8.77 19.22
N ILE A 308 21.94 -8.84 17.90
CA ILE A 308 22.35 -9.99 17.06
C ILE A 308 23.86 -10.27 17.20
N LYS A 309 24.68 -9.22 17.22
CA LYS A 309 26.13 -9.34 17.39
C LYS A 309 26.49 -9.82 18.80
N GLU A 310 25.90 -9.23 19.83
CA GLU A 310 26.17 -9.55 21.25
C GLU A 310 25.72 -10.97 21.61
N LYS A 311 24.61 -11.46 21.02
CA LYS A 311 24.13 -12.82 21.18
C LYS A 311 24.80 -13.84 20.26
N HIS A 312 25.80 -13.43 19.48
CA HIS A 312 26.54 -14.30 18.55
C HIS A 312 25.65 -15.09 17.56
N ILE A 313 24.50 -14.52 17.17
CA ILE A 313 23.53 -15.15 16.27
C ILE A 313 24.22 -15.62 14.98
N GLN A 314 23.97 -16.88 14.59
CA GLN A 314 24.52 -17.46 13.35
C GLN A 314 23.60 -17.16 12.16
N ASN A 315 22.28 -17.17 12.36
CA ASN A 315 21.31 -17.10 11.26
C ASN A 315 20.32 -15.93 11.46
N VAL A 316 20.03 -15.18 10.39
CA VAL A 316 18.98 -14.16 10.37
C VAL A 316 17.96 -14.51 9.30
N ILE A 317 16.71 -14.63 9.72
CA ILE A 317 15.55 -14.67 8.83
C ILE A 317 14.98 -13.25 8.75
N LEU A 318 15.08 -12.62 7.58
CA LEU A 318 14.50 -11.32 7.29
C LEU A 318 13.12 -11.50 6.64
N ASP A 319 12.06 -11.25 7.38
CA ASP A 319 10.68 -11.34 6.89
C ASP A 319 10.22 -10.00 6.30
N LEU A 320 10.16 -9.95 4.96
CA LEU A 320 9.68 -8.82 4.15
C LEU A 320 8.33 -9.10 3.49
N ARG A 321 7.65 -10.20 3.88
CA ARG A 321 6.30 -10.50 3.42
C ARG A 321 5.34 -9.42 3.90
N ASP A 322 4.33 -9.14 3.08
CA ASP A 322 3.30 -8.15 3.40
C ASP A 322 3.83 -6.71 3.57
N ASN A 323 5.03 -6.43 3.04
CA ASN A 323 5.66 -5.12 3.11
C ASN A 323 5.56 -4.34 1.78
N GLY A 324 4.58 -3.45 1.72
CA GLY A 324 4.30 -2.60 0.57
C GLY A 324 5.36 -1.53 0.23
N GLY A 325 6.46 -1.47 1.00
CA GLY A 325 7.55 -0.52 0.82
C GLY A 325 7.44 0.71 1.72
N GLY A 326 7.95 1.85 1.23
CA GLY A 326 7.95 3.11 1.95
C GLY A 326 9.21 3.93 1.71
N ASN A 327 9.85 4.37 2.79
CA ASN A 327 11.00 5.25 2.73
C ASN A 327 12.26 4.52 2.21
N LEU A 328 12.72 4.91 1.02
CA LEU A 328 13.89 4.33 0.35
C LEU A 328 15.18 4.40 1.18
N MET A 329 15.39 5.49 1.93
CA MET A 329 16.56 5.65 2.79
C MET A 329 16.55 4.66 3.96
N SER A 330 15.37 4.24 4.41
CA SER A 330 15.22 3.23 5.46
C SER A 330 15.51 1.83 4.94
N CYS A 331 15.20 1.54 3.68
CA CYS A 331 15.61 0.31 3.00
C CYS A 331 17.13 0.26 2.78
N ASP A 332 17.75 1.35 2.30
CA ASP A 332 19.21 1.50 2.22
C ASP A 332 19.86 1.34 3.60
N LEU A 333 19.29 1.96 4.63
CA LEU A 333 19.77 1.82 6.00
C LEU A 333 19.81 0.35 6.47
N LEU A 334 18.75 -0.42 6.23
CA LEU A 334 18.72 -1.85 6.54
C LEU A 334 19.78 -2.60 5.72
N PHE A 335 19.89 -2.32 4.43
CA PHE A 335 20.88 -2.92 3.55
C PHE A 335 22.31 -2.71 4.06
N ARG A 336 22.63 -1.53 4.60
CA ARG A 336 23.94 -1.23 5.21
C ARG A 336 24.26 -2.01 6.50
N TYR A 337 23.27 -2.64 7.12
CA TYR A 337 23.48 -3.61 8.21
C TYR A 337 23.63 -5.04 7.69
N LEU A 338 23.29 -5.29 6.42
CA LEU A 338 23.31 -6.62 5.81
C LEU A 338 24.47 -6.78 4.82
N TYR A 339 25.15 -5.72 4.41
CA TYR A 339 26.27 -5.78 3.46
C TYR A 339 27.49 -5.01 3.99
N ASN A 340 28.66 -5.64 3.99
CA ASN A 340 29.89 -5.11 4.61
C ASN A 340 30.79 -4.31 3.68
N GLN A 341 30.45 -4.18 2.40
CA GLN A 341 31.22 -3.36 1.47
C GLN A 341 30.52 -2.03 1.18
N PRO A 342 31.29 -0.97 0.84
CA PRO A 342 30.73 0.22 0.24
C PRO A 342 29.89 -0.15 -0.98
N HIS A 343 28.72 0.49 -1.13
CA HIS A 343 27.81 0.17 -2.22
C HIS A 343 27.02 1.38 -2.67
N GLN A 344 26.56 1.30 -3.91
CA GLN A 344 25.54 2.17 -4.45
C GLN A 344 24.18 1.47 -4.30
N TYR A 345 23.24 2.07 -3.58
CA TYR A 345 21.94 1.42 -3.35
C TYR A 345 20.96 1.57 -4.52
N THR A 346 21.01 2.68 -5.26
CA THR A 346 20.14 2.91 -6.42
C THR A 346 20.95 3.30 -7.62
N GLY A 347 20.53 2.82 -8.79
CA GLY A 347 21.01 3.32 -10.07
C GLY A 347 20.53 4.76 -10.33
N ARG A 348 20.80 5.23 -11.54
CA ARG A 348 20.42 6.57 -12.02
C ARG A 348 18.90 6.78 -11.87
N ALA A 349 18.47 7.75 -11.07
CA ALA A 349 17.05 8.13 -10.94
C ALA A 349 16.72 9.34 -11.82
N TYR A 350 15.59 9.29 -12.53
CA TYR A 350 15.24 10.29 -13.53
C TYR A 350 13.74 10.64 -13.55
N ILE A 351 13.41 11.80 -14.11
CA ILE A 351 12.03 12.21 -14.45
C ILE A 351 11.91 12.40 -15.96
N LYS A 352 10.69 12.31 -16.50
CA LYS A 352 10.42 12.49 -17.93
C LYS A 352 10.47 13.96 -18.31
N ASN A 353 9.60 14.76 -17.72
CA ASN A 353 9.49 16.20 -17.95
C ASN A 353 9.49 16.95 -16.62
N LEU A 354 10.10 18.14 -16.59
CA LEU A 354 10.09 19.03 -15.41
C LEU A 354 8.73 19.71 -15.22
N ASN A 355 8.08 20.06 -16.34
CA ASN A 355 6.77 20.71 -16.38
C ASN A 355 5.85 19.93 -17.34
N PHE A 356 4.55 19.99 -17.08
CA PHE A 356 3.51 19.42 -17.94
C PHE A 356 2.23 20.25 -17.77
N GLU A 357 1.38 20.29 -18.80
CA GLU A 357 0.26 21.24 -18.91
C GLU A 357 -0.68 21.17 -17.70
N ASN A 358 -0.99 19.94 -17.28
CA ASN A 358 -1.96 19.63 -16.23
C ASN A 358 -1.39 19.66 -14.81
N SER A 359 -0.15 20.16 -14.63
CA SER A 359 0.48 20.31 -13.30
C SER A 359 -0.31 21.22 -12.35
N LYS A 360 -1.12 22.15 -12.88
CA LYS A 360 -2.05 23.00 -12.12
C LYS A 360 -3.10 22.22 -11.30
N TYR A 361 -3.37 20.97 -11.67
CA TYR A 361 -4.34 20.10 -10.99
C TYR A 361 -3.70 19.22 -9.90
N LEU A 362 -2.39 19.35 -9.64
CA LEU A 362 -1.74 18.60 -8.57
C LEU A 362 -2.24 19.04 -7.18
N ASP A 363 -2.47 18.05 -6.32
CA ASP A 363 -2.90 18.21 -4.93
C ASP A 363 -1.72 18.66 -4.06
N ASP A 364 -1.25 19.89 -4.28
CA ASP A 364 -0.18 20.45 -3.46
C ASP A 364 -0.71 20.87 -2.08
N PRO A 365 -0.01 20.51 -0.99
CA PRO A 365 -0.34 21.00 0.34
C PRO A 365 -0.40 22.54 0.35
N LEU A 366 -1.35 23.10 1.11
CA LEU A 366 -1.59 24.56 1.16
C LEU A 366 -0.30 25.37 1.45
N PHE A 367 0.61 24.80 2.25
CA PHE A 367 1.95 25.33 2.51
C PHE A 367 2.74 25.60 1.21
N TYR A 368 2.78 24.65 0.26
CA TYR A 368 3.46 24.81 -1.02
C TYR A 368 2.70 25.74 -1.97
N LYS A 369 1.37 25.84 -1.88
CA LYS A 369 0.58 26.79 -2.69
C LYS A 369 0.81 28.26 -2.32
N VAL A 370 1.10 28.55 -1.04
CA VAL A 370 1.28 29.92 -0.52
C VAL A 370 2.76 30.27 -0.38
N LEU A 371 3.54 29.52 0.39
CA LEU A 371 4.97 29.78 0.60
C LEU A 371 5.83 29.25 -0.54
N GLY A 372 5.39 28.17 -1.18
CA GLY A 372 6.11 27.61 -2.32
C GLY A 372 6.17 28.57 -3.51
N LYS A 373 5.23 29.51 -3.69
CA LYS A 373 5.33 30.60 -4.69
C LYS A 373 6.43 31.61 -4.37
N VAL A 374 6.64 31.91 -3.09
CA VAL A 374 7.69 32.84 -2.62
C VAL A 374 9.08 32.20 -2.79
N PHE A 375 9.21 30.92 -2.47
CA PHE A 375 10.46 30.17 -2.64
C PHE A 375 10.60 29.49 -4.00
N TYR A 376 9.60 29.62 -4.89
CA TYR A 376 9.55 28.96 -6.19
C TYR A 376 10.77 29.30 -7.04
N PRO A 377 11.20 30.57 -7.18
CA PRO A 377 12.35 30.90 -8.02
C PRO A 377 13.63 30.21 -7.53
N SER A 378 13.87 30.20 -6.22
CA SER A 378 15.05 29.55 -5.62
C SER A 378 15.01 28.03 -5.71
N PHE A 379 13.83 27.42 -5.49
CA PHE A 379 13.65 25.97 -5.64
C PHE A 379 13.78 25.55 -7.10
N TRP A 380 13.19 26.30 -8.03
CA TRP A 380 13.28 26.08 -9.47
C TRP A 380 14.75 26.17 -9.92
N LEU A 381 15.46 27.24 -9.55
CA LEU A 381 16.89 27.38 -9.85
C LEU A 381 17.72 26.23 -9.26
N ALA A 382 17.47 25.85 -8.00
CA ALA A 382 18.14 24.71 -7.39
C ALA A 382 17.84 23.39 -8.15
N THR A 383 16.61 23.18 -8.60
CA THR A 383 16.28 22.00 -9.43
C THR A 383 16.96 22.05 -10.79
N GLN A 384 17.11 23.21 -11.44
CA GLN A 384 17.88 23.34 -12.70
C GLN A 384 19.36 23.04 -12.48
N ILE A 385 19.95 23.50 -11.36
CA ILE A 385 21.36 23.23 -11.03
C ILE A 385 21.58 21.75 -10.70
N LEU A 386 20.65 21.15 -9.94
CA LEU A 386 20.78 19.78 -9.43
C LEU A 386 20.28 18.72 -10.42
N THR A 387 19.67 19.12 -11.54
CA THR A 387 19.21 18.22 -12.59
C THR A 387 19.91 18.48 -13.92
N ARG A 388 20.32 17.41 -14.61
CA ARG A 388 20.89 17.49 -15.96
C ARG A 388 20.06 16.65 -16.90
N LYS A 389 19.76 17.19 -18.10
CA LYS A 389 19.15 16.46 -19.19
C LYS A 389 20.22 15.57 -19.84
N ASP A 390 19.89 14.30 -20.09
CA ASP A 390 20.79 13.37 -20.77
C ASP A 390 20.56 13.28 -22.27
N SER A 391 21.40 12.47 -22.93
CA SER A 391 21.36 12.18 -24.36
C SER A 391 20.07 11.52 -24.84
N VAL A 392 19.26 10.96 -23.92
CA VAL A 392 17.94 10.39 -24.22
C VAL A 392 16.79 11.29 -23.75
N GLY A 393 17.10 12.54 -23.44
CA GLY A 393 16.14 13.60 -23.14
C GLY A 393 15.53 13.57 -21.73
N LYS A 394 16.04 12.74 -20.81
CA LYS A 394 15.53 12.60 -19.43
C LYS A 394 16.34 13.43 -18.45
N TYR A 395 15.69 13.92 -17.38
CA TYR A 395 16.35 14.74 -16.35
C TYR A 395 16.80 13.89 -15.17
N THR A 396 18.05 14.05 -14.75
CA THR A 396 18.64 13.29 -13.63
C THR A 396 19.27 14.13 -12.56
N TYR A 397 19.13 13.66 -11.33
CA TYR A 397 19.68 14.30 -10.16
C TYR A 397 21.17 13.96 -9.96
N ILE A 398 22.00 14.99 -9.77
CA ILE A 398 23.45 14.88 -9.59
C ILE A 398 23.83 14.02 -8.36
N LEU A 399 22.95 13.95 -7.35
CA LEU A 399 23.20 13.22 -6.10
C LEU A 399 22.83 11.73 -6.14
N THR A 400 22.33 11.23 -7.27
CA THR A 400 22.00 9.80 -7.40
C THR A 400 23.27 8.97 -7.53
N GLY A 401 23.26 7.79 -6.90
CA GLY A 401 24.33 6.82 -7.11
C GLY A 401 25.58 6.94 -6.24
N ARG A 402 25.53 7.71 -5.14
CA ARG A 402 26.66 7.78 -4.20
C ARG A 402 26.94 6.41 -3.56
N SER A 403 28.22 6.08 -3.45
CA SER A 403 28.68 4.94 -2.65
C SER A 403 28.57 5.26 -1.16
N ILE A 404 27.95 4.36 -0.39
CA ILE A 404 27.64 4.55 1.03
C ILE A 404 28.33 3.46 1.84
N LYS A 405 28.95 3.86 2.97
CA LYS A 405 29.66 2.94 3.87
C LYS A 405 28.70 2.06 4.70
N PRO A 406 29.10 0.80 4.99
CA PRO A 406 28.39 -0.11 5.90
C PRO A 406 28.24 0.45 7.32
N LYS A 407 27.39 -0.17 8.14
CA LYS A 407 27.18 0.23 9.56
C LYS A 407 28.12 -0.51 10.52
N LYS A 408 28.26 0.00 11.76
CA LYS A 408 29.16 -0.61 12.78
C LYS A 408 28.80 -2.06 13.13
N TYR A 409 27.51 -2.37 13.19
CA TYR A 409 26.99 -3.69 13.56
C TYR A 409 26.54 -4.49 12.33
N VAL A 410 27.34 -4.52 11.26
CA VAL A 410 26.98 -5.31 10.07
C VAL A 410 26.90 -6.80 10.43
N TYR A 411 25.86 -7.44 9.93
CA TYR A 411 25.67 -8.88 9.96
C TYR A 411 26.16 -9.52 8.66
N ASN A 412 27.16 -10.39 8.77
CA ASN A 412 27.86 -11.03 7.63
C ASN A 412 27.69 -12.55 7.57
N LYS A 413 26.76 -13.11 8.34
CA LYS A 413 26.50 -14.57 8.38
C LYS A 413 25.24 -14.92 7.58
N ASN A 414 24.69 -16.10 7.82
CA ASN A 414 23.60 -16.72 7.05
C ASN A 414 22.31 -15.86 7.02
N LEU A 415 21.97 -15.33 5.87
CA LEU A 415 20.75 -14.54 5.67
C LEU A 415 19.74 -15.35 4.85
N THR A 416 18.54 -15.52 5.40
CA THR A 416 17.36 -15.99 4.65
C THR A 416 16.37 -14.82 4.54
N VAL A 417 15.77 -14.61 3.37
CA VAL A 417 14.84 -13.51 3.11
C VAL A 417 13.49 -14.08 2.69
N LEU A 418 12.43 -13.74 3.42
CA LEU A 418 11.07 -14.15 3.07
C LEU A 418 10.39 -13.02 2.30
N ILE A 419 9.87 -13.35 1.12
CA ILE A 419 9.20 -12.40 0.21
C ILE A 419 7.85 -12.97 -0.26
N ASN A 420 6.91 -12.09 -0.59
CA ASN A 420 5.65 -12.50 -1.21
C ASN A 420 5.13 -11.45 -2.20
N GLY A 421 3.95 -11.72 -2.77
CA GLY A 421 3.30 -10.81 -3.72
C GLY A 421 3.11 -9.38 -3.23
N TYR A 422 3.14 -9.11 -1.93
CA TYR A 422 3.00 -7.75 -1.38
C TYR A 422 4.32 -7.10 -0.96
N SER A 423 5.45 -7.81 -1.07
CA SER A 423 6.79 -7.22 -0.98
C SER A 423 6.98 -6.26 -2.17
N PHE A 424 6.53 -5.01 -2.02
CA PHE A 424 6.31 -4.08 -3.14
C PHE A 424 7.19 -2.82 -3.03
N SER A 425 7.34 -2.07 -4.14
CA SER A 425 8.00 -0.76 -4.17
C SER A 425 9.45 -0.84 -3.64
N ALA A 426 9.83 0.00 -2.67
CA ALA A 426 11.16 0.01 -2.08
C ALA A 426 11.60 -1.35 -1.48
N THR A 427 10.66 -2.19 -1.05
CA THR A 427 10.95 -3.55 -0.57
C THR A 427 11.42 -4.47 -1.70
N SER A 428 10.83 -4.35 -2.90
CA SER A 428 11.27 -5.10 -4.08
C SER A 428 12.68 -4.65 -4.49
N LEU A 429 13.00 -3.36 -4.38
CA LEU A 429 14.33 -2.84 -4.64
C LEU A 429 15.38 -3.36 -3.63
N LEU A 430 15.03 -3.37 -2.34
CA LEU A 430 15.87 -3.98 -1.29
C LEU A 430 16.14 -5.46 -1.61
N SER A 431 15.09 -6.20 -1.95
CA SER A 431 15.15 -7.62 -2.28
C SER A 431 16.03 -7.84 -3.52
N ALA A 432 15.85 -7.04 -4.57
CA ALA A 432 16.64 -7.12 -5.79
C ALA A 432 18.13 -6.83 -5.53
N ASN A 433 18.45 -5.80 -4.74
CA ASN A 433 19.83 -5.47 -4.39
C ASN A 433 20.51 -6.58 -3.58
N LEU A 434 19.79 -7.22 -2.65
CA LEU A 434 20.31 -8.36 -1.89
C LEU A 434 20.52 -9.58 -2.79
N GLN A 435 19.59 -9.87 -3.70
CA GLN A 435 19.71 -10.99 -4.64
C GLN A 435 20.85 -10.78 -5.64
N GLN A 436 21.04 -9.55 -6.16
CA GLN A 436 22.14 -9.21 -7.08
C GLN A 436 23.53 -9.49 -6.52
N LEU A 437 23.66 -9.49 -5.19
CA LEU A 437 24.90 -9.74 -4.48
C LEU A 437 25.01 -11.17 -3.95
N ASN A 438 24.03 -12.04 -4.26
CA ASN A 438 23.90 -13.36 -3.66
C ASN A 438 23.99 -13.32 -2.13
N ARG A 439 23.44 -12.25 -1.51
CA ARG A 439 23.65 -12.00 -0.07
C ARG A 439 22.83 -12.92 0.81
N GLY A 440 21.74 -13.51 0.33
CA GLY A 440 20.93 -14.43 1.11
C GLY A 440 20.04 -15.30 0.25
N THR A 441 19.45 -16.29 0.89
CA THR A 441 18.51 -17.23 0.27
C THR A 441 17.09 -16.70 0.36
N PHE A 442 16.40 -16.55 -0.76
CA PHE A 442 15.02 -16.10 -0.83
C PHE A 442 14.05 -17.27 -0.87
N ILE A 443 12.98 -17.13 -0.08
CA ILE A 443 11.91 -18.11 0.05
C ILE A 443 10.58 -17.38 -0.11
N GLY A 444 9.68 -17.91 -0.94
CA GLY A 444 8.30 -17.43 -0.98
C GLY A 444 7.69 -17.28 -2.36
N GLU A 445 7.09 -16.12 -2.63
CA GLU A 445 6.51 -15.81 -3.95
C GLU A 445 7.27 -14.67 -4.63
N GLU A 446 7.06 -14.50 -5.93
CA GLU A 446 7.55 -13.33 -6.66
C GLU A 446 7.12 -12.03 -5.96
N THR A 447 8.05 -11.09 -5.76
CA THR A 447 7.72 -9.77 -5.21
C THR A 447 6.76 -8.99 -6.10
N GLY A 448 5.79 -8.28 -5.53
CA GLY A 448 4.81 -7.53 -6.33
C GLY A 448 5.36 -6.35 -7.13
N GLY A 449 6.50 -5.80 -6.71
CA GLY A 449 7.15 -4.67 -7.39
C GLY A 449 8.26 -5.14 -8.34
N GLY A 450 8.60 -4.29 -9.32
CA GLY A 450 9.58 -4.64 -10.34
C GLY A 450 11.01 -4.82 -9.81
N TYR A 451 11.75 -5.79 -10.37
CA TYR A 451 13.16 -6.03 -10.04
C TYR A 451 14.07 -4.90 -10.50
N ASN A 452 13.98 -4.54 -11.80
CA ASN A 452 14.91 -3.59 -12.42
C ASN A 452 14.62 -2.13 -12.04
N LYS A 453 13.34 -1.79 -11.93
CA LYS A 453 12.88 -0.40 -11.81
C LYS A 453 11.40 -0.33 -11.40
N CYS A 454 11.02 0.80 -10.82
CA CYS A 454 9.64 1.20 -10.59
C CYS A 454 9.49 2.71 -10.77
N THR A 455 8.26 3.21 -10.96
CA THR A 455 8.00 4.65 -10.93
C THR A 455 7.61 5.06 -9.50
N ALA A 456 8.52 5.70 -8.78
CA ALA A 456 8.34 6.04 -7.37
C ALA A 456 9.09 7.32 -6.98
N GLY A 457 9.13 7.64 -5.68
CA GLY A 457 9.87 8.79 -5.14
C GLY A 457 9.07 10.09 -5.13
N SER A 458 8.52 10.50 -6.28
CA SER A 458 7.54 11.60 -6.36
C SER A 458 6.26 11.07 -6.99
N ILE A 459 5.18 11.01 -6.20
CA ILE A 459 3.91 10.39 -6.58
C ILE A 459 2.74 11.27 -6.13
N PRO A 460 2.60 12.49 -6.68
CA PRO A 460 1.47 13.35 -6.37
C PRO A 460 0.13 12.72 -6.80
N PHE A 461 -0.94 13.30 -6.25
CA PHE A 461 -2.29 13.10 -6.77
C PHE A 461 -2.65 14.28 -7.66
N LEU A 462 -3.14 14.01 -8.87
CA LEU A 462 -3.79 14.99 -9.73
C LEU A 462 -5.30 14.92 -9.49
N VAL A 463 -5.92 16.02 -9.09
CA VAL A 463 -7.36 16.09 -8.78
C VAL A 463 -8.11 16.64 -9.99
N LEU A 464 -9.00 15.82 -10.56
CA LEU A 464 -9.77 16.22 -11.72
C LEU A 464 -10.78 17.33 -11.39
N PRO A 465 -10.91 18.36 -12.25
CA PRO A 465 -11.73 19.53 -11.98
C PRO A 465 -13.23 19.25 -11.89
N GLU A 466 -13.76 18.32 -12.68
CA GLU A 466 -15.20 18.07 -12.74
C GLU A 466 -15.60 17.00 -11.72
N THR A 467 -15.10 15.78 -11.89
CA THR A 467 -15.50 14.59 -11.12
C THR A 467 -14.86 14.48 -9.74
N LYS A 468 -13.77 15.23 -9.50
CA LYS A 468 -12.92 15.16 -8.30
C LYS A 468 -12.20 13.83 -8.09
N LEU A 469 -12.21 12.93 -9.09
CA LEU A 469 -11.34 11.76 -9.07
C LEU A 469 -9.88 12.19 -8.93
N LYS A 470 -9.09 11.33 -8.27
CA LYS A 470 -7.66 11.57 -8.13
C LYS A 470 -6.89 10.56 -8.96
N LEU A 471 -6.02 11.03 -9.86
CA LEU A 471 -5.02 10.21 -10.50
C LEU A 471 -3.75 10.22 -9.64
N ARG A 472 -3.36 9.06 -9.11
CA ARG A 472 -2.04 8.90 -8.50
C ARG A 472 -1.01 8.82 -9.63
N LEU A 473 -0.13 9.82 -9.74
CA LEU A 473 0.72 10.04 -10.90
C LEU A 473 2.20 10.05 -10.48
N PRO A 474 2.93 8.92 -10.58
CA PRO A 474 4.36 8.90 -10.30
C PRO A 474 5.12 9.65 -11.40
N LEU A 475 6.03 10.54 -10.99
CA LEU A 475 6.78 11.41 -11.88
C LEU A 475 8.25 11.01 -12.05
N LYS A 476 8.72 10.07 -11.22
CA LYS A 476 10.14 9.70 -11.11
C LYS A 476 10.35 8.20 -11.23
N VAL A 477 11.47 7.80 -11.81
CA VAL A 477 11.94 6.42 -11.90
C VAL A 477 13.03 6.18 -10.87
N ILE A 478 12.90 5.08 -10.15
CA ILE A 478 13.92 4.52 -9.28
C ILE A 478 14.29 3.14 -9.85
N GLN A 479 15.57 2.82 -9.90
CA GLN A 479 16.06 1.57 -10.49
C GLN A 479 17.24 1.00 -9.72
N THR A 480 17.47 -0.29 -9.88
CA THR A 480 18.66 -0.97 -9.36
C THR A 480 19.91 -0.50 -10.11
N VAL A 481 21.08 -0.75 -9.52
CA VAL A 481 22.37 -0.45 -10.16
C VAL A 481 22.62 -1.39 -11.33
N LYS A 482 22.50 -2.71 -11.08
CA LYS A 482 22.54 -3.72 -12.14
C LYS A 482 21.12 -4.11 -12.49
N LYS A 483 20.89 -4.34 -13.78
CA LYS A 483 19.61 -4.83 -14.31
C LYS A 483 19.80 -6.27 -14.77
N ARG A 484 18.71 -7.03 -14.76
CA ARG A 484 18.63 -8.33 -15.43
C ARG A 484 17.86 -8.21 -16.75
N PRO A 485 18.05 -9.13 -17.70
CA PRO A 485 17.33 -9.10 -18.99
C PRO A 485 15.80 -9.19 -18.85
N LEU A 486 15.30 -9.95 -17.88
CA LEU A 486 13.86 -10.11 -17.64
C LEU A 486 13.24 -8.84 -17.04
N GLU A 487 12.54 -8.09 -17.90
CA GLU A 487 11.78 -6.88 -17.58
C GLU A 487 10.35 -7.19 -17.11
N GLY A 488 9.73 -6.24 -16.40
CA GLY A 488 8.31 -6.32 -16.01
C GLY A 488 7.97 -7.42 -14.98
N ARG A 489 8.97 -7.97 -14.29
CA ARG A 489 8.82 -9.00 -13.26
C ARG A 489 9.57 -8.62 -11.98
N GLY A 490 9.12 -9.13 -10.85
CA GLY A 490 9.72 -8.95 -9.53
C GLY A 490 10.88 -9.90 -9.25
N VAL A 491 11.38 -9.87 -8.02
CA VAL A 491 12.37 -10.82 -7.50
C VAL A 491 11.69 -12.18 -7.36
N PHE A 492 12.24 -13.20 -8.02
CA PHE A 492 11.82 -14.58 -7.82
C PHE A 492 12.63 -15.18 -6.67
N PRO A 493 12.00 -15.93 -5.76
CA PRO A 493 12.73 -16.66 -4.74
C PRO A 493 13.44 -17.88 -5.33
N GLU A 494 14.54 -18.30 -4.73
CA GLU A 494 15.18 -19.57 -5.08
C GLU A 494 14.34 -20.77 -4.59
N TYR A 495 13.58 -20.59 -3.50
CA TYR A 495 12.64 -21.60 -2.99
C TYR A 495 11.21 -21.07 -3.06
N PRO A 496 10.47 -21.36 -4.15
CA PRO A 496 9.09 -20.93 -4.29
C PRO A 496 8.19 -21.64 -3.26
N ILE A 497 7.31 -20.86 -2.63
CA ILE A 497 6.25 -21.32 -1.74
C ILE A 497 4.97 -20.60 -2.14
N GLU A 498 3.99 -21.38 -2.59
CA GLU A 498 2.63 -20.89 -2.81
C GLU A 498 1.85 -20.99 -1.49
N GLU A 499 1.37 -19.85 -1.01
CA GLU A 499 0.46 -19.84 0.13
C GLU A 499 -0.89 -20.41 -0.29
N ASN A 500 -1.50 -21.22 0.57
CA ASN A 500 -2.83 -21.77 0.32
C ASN A 500 -3.74 -21.54 1.53
N PHE A 501 -5.04 -21.60 1.25
CA PHE A 501 -6.07 -21.33 2.23
C PHE A 501 -5.98 -22.22 3.48
N ILE A 502 -5.62 -23.50 3.33
CA ILE A 502 -5.57 -24.45 4.46
C ILE A 502 -4.47 -24.08 5.44
N ASP A 503 -3.29 -23.69 4.93
CA ASP A 503 -2.19 -23.24 5.78
C ASP A 503 -2.54 -21.95 6.52
N VAL A 504 -3.17 -20.99 5.83
CA VAL A 504 -3.66 -19.74 6.45
C VAL A 504 -4.68 -20.04 7.54
N LEU A 505 -5.65 -20.92 7.27
CA LEU A 505 -6.70 -21.32 8.22
C LEU A 505 -6.11 -21.99 9.47
N ASN A 506 -5.10 -22.85 9.28
CA ASN A 506 -4.42 -23.58 10.35
C ASN A 506 -3.26 -22.81 11.00
N LYS A 507 -3.00 -21.56 10.58
CA LYS A 507 -1.88 -20.73 11.03
C LYS A 507 -0.52 -21.40 10.84
N ARG A 508 -0.38 -22.19 9.79
CA ARG A 508 0.87 -22.86 9.41
C ARG A 508 1.71 -21.93 8.53
N ASP A 509 2.93 -21.63 8.95
CA ASP A 509 3.85 -20.75 8.21
C ASP A 509 4.89 -21.57 7.44
N ARG A 510 4.54 -21.98 6.21
CA ARG A 510 5.43 -22.78 5.34
C ARG A 510 6.72 -22.07 4.96
N TYR A 511 6.72 -20.73 4.93
CA TYR A 511 7.92 -19.96 4.63
C TYR A 511 8.94 -20.12 5.76
N LEU A 512 8.48 -20.01 7.02
CA LEU A 512 9.33 -20.24 8.18
C LEU A 512 9.72 -21.71 8.32
N GLU A 513 8.84 -22.66 8.04
CA GLU A 513 9.19 -24.09 8.02
C GLU A 513 10.33 -24.36 7.04
N LYS A 514 10.24 -23.83 5.80
CA LYS A 514 11.29 -24.00 4.80
C LYS A 514 12.59 -23.29 5.20
N ALA A 515 12.51 -22.09 5.77
CA ALA A 515 13.68 -21.39 6.30
C ALA A 515 14.41 -22.22 7.36
N ARG A 516 13.67 -22.80 8.31
CA ARG A 516 14.21 -23.65 9.37
C ARG A 516 14.84 -24.92 8.81
N GLU A 517 14.21 -25.56 7.84
CA GLU A 517 14.75 -26.73 7.14
C GLU A 517 16.12 -26.43 6.52
N LEU A 518 16.23 -25.35 5.75
CA LEU A 518 17.47 -24.96 5.07
C LEU A 518 18.59 -24.59 6.05
N ILE A 519 18.25 -23.91 7.15
CA ILE A 519 19.24 -23.59 8.19
C ILE A 519 19.77 -24.86 8.85
N LYS A 520 18.92 -25.86 9.12
CA LYS A 520 19.34 -27.13 9.71
C LYS A 520 20.27 -27.92 8.79
N VAL A 521 20.00 -27.94 7.48
CA VAL A 521 20.86 -28.62 6.49
C VAL A 521 22.24 -27.98 6.45
N ASN A 522 22.33 -26.65 6.42
CA ASN A 522 23.61 -25.92 6.39
C ASN A 522 24.38 -25.93 7.72
N SER A 523 23.78 -26.46 8.79
CA SER A 523 24.42 -26.59 10.11
C SER A 523 25.00 -27.98 10.37
N ARG A 524 24.78 -28.93 9.45
CA ARG A 524 25.46 -30.23 9.40
C ARG A 524 26.67 -30.10 8.49
#